data_AF-A0A2A2LUS4-F1
#
_entry.id   AF-A0A2A2LUS4-F1
#
_cell.length_a   1.000
_cell.length_b   1.000
_cell.length_c   1.000
_cell.angle_alpha   90.00
_cell.angle_beta   90.00
_cell.angle_gamma   90.00
#
_symmetry.space_group_name_H-M   'P 1'
#
loop_
_entity.id
_entity.type
_entity.pdbx_description
1 polymer ?
#
loop_
_entity_poly.entity_id
_entity_poly.type
_entity_poly.pdbx_seq_one_letter_code
_entity_poly.pdbx_strand_id
1 'polypeptide(L)'
;MELGLKIFILRALAIPHSKLLGMQLVDLNLPEANCSVISPKTIGYFICFFDFLFLTFVFGKAVQLLIQHGWNPVATSTMSCASVLYVLHIICILCSCHGLSSQLSSWIVPKLVLKATTIVLCASVTVFLSFFLSFESPRFGKILGVAFNADFTSRAKEIRMGSVVLLAASAALSIVHTWLLILMIDCYKKVREKELERICLSKEGISLEDVNTVVITNAHPNHMGNMNFFAQKPILFHSMEYIGRHVTPTELKERPYRKLSPNVEVWKTPGHTQHDLTVLIHNVAGYGSMAIVGDLIPSEQMISEKVDRWTIHRRVDDDEELQRDVMAEEGVWDAAIKRQNANLIICMADWIVPGHGQPFRVLPHYRYEKQRWSS
;
A
#
# COMPACT_ATOMS: atom_id res chain seq x y z
N MET A 1 5.96 -14.49 18.53
CA MET A 1 4.51 -14.57 18.80
C MET A 1 3.70 -13.76 17.79
N GLU A 2 4.09 -12.51 17.50
CA GLU A 2 3.48 -11.64 16.46
C GLU A 2 3.31 -12.25 15.06
N LEU A 3 4.32 -12.99 14.60
CA LEU A 3 4.24 -13.68 13.31
C LEU A 3 3.34 -14.92 13.32
N GLY A 4 3.12 -15.54 14.48
CA GLY A 4 2.38 -16.82 14.59
C GLY A 4 0.90 -16.73 14.21
N LEU A 5 0.41 -15.51 14.01
CA LEU A 5 -1.00 -15.24 14.11
C LEU A 5 -1.56 -14.36 12.97
N LYS A 6 -0.71 -13.58 12.30
CA LYS A 6 -0.95 -13.24 10.88
C LYS A 6 -1.11 -14.50 10.01
N ILE A 7 -0.44 -15.59 10.41
CA ILE A 7 -0.54 -16.94 9.87
C ILE A 7 -1.91 -17.59 10.12
N PHE A 8 -2.50 -17.35 11.31
CA PHE A 8 -3.80 -17.90 11.69
C PHE A 8 -4.94 -17.30 10.84
N ILE A 9 -4.88 -16.00 10.56
CA ILE A 9 -5.83 -15.28 9.68
C ILE A 9 -5.80 -15.83 8.25
N LEU A 10 -4.60 -16.09 7.71
CA LEU A 10 -4.43 -16.69 6.38
C LEU A 10 -4.95 -18.13 6.34
N ARG A 11 -4.72 -18.93 7.39
CA ARG A 11 -5.29 -20.28 7.54
C ARG A 11 -6.83 -20.25 7.52
N ALA A 12 -7.48 -19.33 8.23
CA ALA A 12 -8.94 -19.23 8.24
C ALA A 12 -9.57 -18.93 6.87
N LEU A 13 -8.85 -18.24 5.99
CA LEU A 13 -9.30 -17.82 4.67
C LEU A 13 -8.91 -18.80 3.54
N ALA A 14 -8.01 -19.75 3.78
CA ALA A 14 -7.37 -20.58 2.74
C ALA A 14 -7.39 -22.11 2.98
N ILE A 15 -8.21 -22.67 3.90
CA ILE A 15 -8.20 -24.12 4.16
C ILE A 15 -9.12 -24.91 3.19
N PRO A 16 -8.61 -25.96 2.51
CA PRO A 16 -9.43 -26.96 1.83
C PRO A 16 -10.13 -27.89 2.83
N HIS A 17 -11.36 -28.29 2.50
CA HIS A 17 -12.32 -29.04 3.33
C HIS A 17 -11.78 -30.37 3.94
N SER A 18 -10.67 -30.93 3.46
CA SER A 18 -10.16 -32.26 3.85
C SER A 18 -9.12 -32.27 4.99
N LYS A 19 -8.59 -31.11 5.42
CA LYS A 19 -7.47 -31.05 6.41
C LYS A 19 -7.83 -30.49 7.79
N LEU A 20 -9.10 -30.16 8.06
CA LEU A 20 -9.55 -29.63 9.35
C LEU A 20 -9.57 -30.66 10.50
N LEU A 21 -9.35 -31.94 10.21
CA LEU A 21 -9.54 -33.06 11.17
C LEU A 21 -8.29 -33.47 11.98
N GLY A 22 -7.17 -32.76 11.85
CA GLY A 22 -5.96 -33.10 12.61
C GLY A 22 -5.02 -31.92 12.78
N MET A 23 -5.15 -31.17 13.87
CA MET A 23 -4.16 -30.17 14.26
C MET A 23 -3.74 -30.40 15.72
N GLN A 24 -2.68 -31.20 15.89
CA GLN A 24 -1.79 -31.08 17.03
C GLN A 24 -0.85 -29.89 16.78
N LEU A 25 -0.71 -29.03 17.78
CA LEU A 25 0.36 -28.04 17.85
C LEU A 25 1.69 -28.77 17.78
N VAL A 26 2.44 -28.57 16.70
CA VAL A 26 3.85 -28.89 16.69
C VAL A 26 4.61 -27.58 16.87
N ASP A 27 5.08 -27.41 18.10
CA ASP A 27 6.06 -26.39 18.48
C ASP A 27 7.39 -26.80 17.83
N LEU A 28 7.70 -26.24 16.66
CA LEU A 28 8.93 -26.52 15.94
C LEU A 28 9.80 -25.27 15.91
N ASN A 29 10.73 -25.22 16.88
CA ASN A 29 12.04 -24.61 16.68
C ASN A 29 12.67 -25.28 15.46
N LEU A 30 12.61 -24.61 14.30
CA LEU A 30 13.34 -25.02 13.10
C LEU A 30 14.26 -23.89 12.61
N PRO A 31 15.46 -24.26 12.12
CA PRO A 31 16.57 -23.35 11.91
C PRO A 31 16.28 -22.37 10.77
N GLU A 32 16.87 -21.18 10.88
CA GLU A 32 16.88 -20.16 9.84
C GLU A 32 17.25 -20.79 8.49
N ALA A 33 16.28 -20.89 7.59
CA ALA A 33 16.53 -21.33 6.23
C ALA A 33 17.44 -20.31 5.55
N ASN A 34 18.73 -20.65 5.45
CA ASN A 34 19.73 -20.01 4.59
C ASN A 34 19.35 -20.22 3.12
N CYS A 35 18.25 -19.61 2.67
CA CYS A 35 18.03 -19.38 1.25
C CYS A 35 18.76 -18.09 0.88
N SER A 36 19.87 -18.25 0.15
CA SER A 36 20.69 -17.21 -0.49
C SER A 36 19.91 -16.43 -1.57
N VAL A 37 18.81 -15.80 -1.17
CA VAL A 37 17.98 -14.96 -2.02
C VAL A 37 18.10 -13.54 -1.53
N ILE A 38 18.79 -12.71 -2.32
CA ILE A 38 19.00 -11.27 -2.10
C ILE A 38 17.71 -10.65 -1.55
N SER A 39 17.78 -10.04 -0.38
CA SER A 39 16.59 -9.48 0.27
C SER A 39 16.01 -8.35 -0.59
N PRO A 40 14.67 -8.15 -0.60
CA PRO A 40 14.02 -6.97 -1.19
C PRO A 40 14.72 -5.66 -0.83
N LYS A 41 15.17 -5.54 0.43
CA LYS A 41 15.92 -4.39 0.94
C LYS A 41 17.26 -4.23 0.22
N THR A 42 17.99 -5.33 0.04
CA THR A 42 19.27 -5.35 -0.67
C THR A 42 19.10 -4.89 -2.12
N ILE A 43 18.05 -5.35 -2.83
CA ILE A 43 17.74 -4.87 -4.19
C ILE A 43 17.42 -3.37 -4.18
N GLY A 44 16.60 -2.91 -3.23
CA GLY A 44 16.28 -1.49 -3.08
C GLY A 44 17.50 -0.61 -2.85
N TYR A 45 18.42 -1.04 -1.99
CA TYR A 45 19.71 -0.35 -1.78
C TYR A 45 20.60 -0.38 -3.02
N PHE A 46 20.65 -1.49 -3.76
CA PHE A 46 21.37 -1.54 -5.04
C PHE A 46 20.82 -0.54 -6.06
N ILE A 47 19.49 -0.44 -6.21
CA ILE A 47 18.85 0.55 -7.10
C ILE A 47 19.23 1.97 -6.66
N CYS A 48 19.23 2.26 -5.36
CA CYS A 48 19.66 3.55 -4.83
C CYS A 48 21.14 3.87 -5.12
N PHE A 49 22.01 2.88 -4.96
CA PHE A 49 23.43 3.01 -5.22
C PHE A 49 23.76 3.24 -6.69
N PHE A 50 23.19 2.43 -7.60
CA PHE A 50 23.43 2.60 -9.04
C PHE A 50 22.86 3.92 -9.58
N ASP A 51 21.67 4.34 -9.12
CA ASP A 51 21.12 5.65 -9.48
C ASP A 51 22.08 6.78 -9.01
N PHE A 52 22.61 6.69 -7.79
CA PHE A 52 23.56 7.67 -7.26
C PHE A 52 24.83 7.77 -8.12
N LEU A 53 25.42 6.64 -8.50
CA LEU A 53 26.61 6.60 -9.35
C LEU A 53 26.34 7.20 -10.73
N PHE A 54 25.26 6.78 -11.39
CA PHE A 54 24.89 7.29 -12.71
C PHE A 54 24.68 8.80 -12.69
N LEU A 55 23.93 9.30 -11.72
CA LEU A 55 23.61 10.71 -11.57
C LEU A 55 24.85 11.55 -11.24
N THR A 56 25.75 11.03 -10.41
CA THR A 56 27.04 11.68 -10.09
C THR A 56 27.93 11.76 -11.32
N PHE A 57 27.92 10.74 -12.17
CA PHE A 57 28.63 10.78 -13.45
C PHE A 57 28.06 11.87 -14.39
N VAL A 58 26.73 11.95 -14.54
CA VAL A 58 26.08 12.98 -15.37
C VAL A 58 26.38 14.38 -14.86
N PHE A 59 26.29 14.60 -13.54
CA PHE A 59 26.64 15.87 -12.92
C PHE A 59 28.12 16.22 -13.13
N GLY A 60 29.02 15.25 -12.95
CA GLY A 60 30.45 15.42 -13.23
C GLY A 60 30.73 15.81 -14.68
N LYS A 61 29.98 15.26 -15.64
CA LYS A 61 30.07 15.65 -17.06
C LYS A 61 29.59 17.07 -17.31
N ALA A 62 28.52 17.52 -16.64
CA ALA A 62 28.07 18.91 -16.73
C ALA A 62 29.13 19.89 -16.17
N VAL A 63 29.75 19.54 -15.04
CA VAL A 63 30.87 20.31 -14.46
C VAL A 63 32.06 20.35 -15.42
N GLN A 64 32.45 19.20 -15.98
CA GLN A 64 33.55 19.12 -16.96
C GLN A 64 33.29 20.02 -18.17
N LEU A 65 32.06 20.03 -18.68
CA LEU A 65 31.67 20.85 -19.83
C LEU A 65 31.75 22.35 -19.50
N LEU A 66 31.34 22.76 -18.29
CA LEU A 66 31.46 24.13 -17.80
C LEU A 66 32.92 24.57 -17.62
N ILE A 67 33.79 23.71 -17.09
CA ILE A 67 35.22 24.00 -16.94
C ILE A 67 35.88 24.16 -18.32
N GLN A 68 35.55 23.30 -19.28
CA GLN A 68 36.18 23.28 -20.59
C GLN A 68 35.75 24.45 -21.48
N HIS A 69 34.47 24.83 -21.46
CA HIS A 69 33.90 25.80 -22.40
C HIS A 69 33.52 27.14 -21.73
N GLY A 70 33.81 27.29 -20.44
CA GLY A 70 33.50 28.48 -19.66
C GLY A 70 32.00 28.77 -19.55
N TRP A 71 31.69 29.99 -19.13
CA TRP A 71 30.33 30.48 -18.91
C TRP A 71 29.65 30.84 -20.24
N ASN A 72 29.26 29.82 -20.99
CA ASN A 72 28.41 29.97 -22.19
C ASN A 72 26.99 29.45 -21.92
N PRO A 73 25.99 29.86 -22.73
CA PRO A 73 24.58 29.48 -22.51
C PRO A 73 24.35 27.96 -22.46
N VAL A 74 25.07 27.18 -23.28
CA VAL A 74 24.92 25.71 -23.33
C VAL A 74 25.47 25.07 -22.06
N ALA A 75 26.66 25.47 -21.65
CA ALA A 75 27.33 24.95 -20.47
C ALA A 75 26.60 25.31 -19.18
N THR A 76 26.15 26.56 -19.07
CA THR A 76 25.39 27.04 -17.91
C THR A 76 24.01 26.39 -17.83
N SER A 77 23.27 26.29 -18.94
CA SER A 77 21.97 25.61 -18.96
C SER A 77 22.11 24.11 -18.63
N THR A 78 23.11 23.43 -19.21
CA THR A 78 23.39 22.02 -18.91
C THR A 78 23.74 21.83 -17.44
N MET A 79 24.55 22.71 -16.86
CA MET A 79 24.91 22.67 -15.44
C MET A 79 23.71 22.91 -14.53
N SER A 80 22.88 23.91 -14.82
CA SER A 80 21.66 24.19 -14.04
C SER A 80 20.68 23.03 -14.09
N CYS A 81 20.39 22.48 -15.27
CA CYS A 81 19.52 21.31 -15.43
C CYS A 81 20.07 20.08 -14.72
N ALA A 82 21.36 19.78 -14.89
CA ALA A 82 22.01 18.66 -14.21
C ALA A 82 21.99 18.83 -12.68
N SER A 83 22.15 20.05 -12.16
CA SER A 83 22.09 20.34 -10.72
C SER A 83 20.70 20.10 -10.14
N VAL A 84 19.65 20.60 -10.81
CA VAL A 84 18.25 20.41 -10.36
C VAL A 84 17.90 18.93 -10.35
N LEU A 85 18.22 18.21 -11.44
CA LEU A 85 18.01 16.77 -11.52
C LEU A 85 18.82 16.05 -10.43
N TYR A 86 20.08 16.44 -10.21
CA TYR A 86 20.93 15.85 -9.18
C TYR A 86 20.26 15.92 -7.80
N VAL A 87 19.85 17.13 -7.39
CA VAL A 87 19.20 17.36 -6.08
C VAL A 87 17.91 16.57 -5.94
N LEU A 88 17.03 16.59 -6.95
CA LEU A 88 15.75 15.86 -6.91
C LEU A 88 15.96 14.34 -6.77
N HIS A 89 16.93 13.78 -7.49
CA HIS A 89 17.26 12.37 -7.39
C HIS A 89 17.87 12.01 -6.03
N ILE A 90 18.74 12.87 -5.46
CA ILE A 90 19.28 12.66 -4.10
C ILE A 90 18.16 12.63 -3.07
N ILE A 91 17.20 13.56 -3.13
CA ILE A 91 16.02 13.56 -2.25
C ILE A 91 15.25 12.24 -2.39
N CYS A 92 15.00 11.79 -3.63
CA CYS A 92 14.29 10.52 -3.86
C CYS A 92 15.07 9.30 -3.34
N ILE A 93 16.40 9.31 -3.45
CA ILE A 93 17.27 8.26 -2.89
C ILE A 93 17.14 8.24 -1.37
N LEU A 94 17.24 9.40 -0.71
CA LEU A 94 17.11 9.49 0.75
C LEU A 94 15.73 9.02 1.23
N CYS A 95 14.64 9.45 0.58
CA CYS A 95 13.29 8.98 0.88
C CYS A 95 13.15 7.47 0.67
N SER A 96 13.78 6.92 -0.37
CA SER A 96 13.77 5.47 -0.63
C SER A 96 14.53 4.70 0.45
N CYS A 97 15.72 5.16 0.84
CA CYS A 97 16.51 4.56 1.91
C CYS A 97 15.79 4.62 3.28
N HIS A 98 15.13 5.74 3.59
CA HIS A 98 14.31 5.87 4.78
C HIS A 98 13.14 4.88 4.75
N GLY A 99 12.38 4.83 3.64
CA GLY A 99 11.29 3.87 3.48
C GLY A 99 11.73 2.42 3.63
N LEU A 100 12.88 2.05 3.06
CA LEU A 100 13.48 0.72 3.19
C LEU A 100 13.88 0.39 4.64
N SER A 101 14.42 1.36 5.36
CA SER A 101 14.84 1.22 6.77
C SER A 101 13.63 1.03 7.68
N SER A 102 12.56 1.82 7.46
CA SER A 102 11.30 1.77 8.20
C SER A 102 10.34 0.66 7.74
N GLN A 103 10.76 -0.20 6.81
CA GLN A 103 9.94 -1.29 6.26
C GLN A 103 8.63 -0.84 5.63
N LEU A 104 8.58 0.38 5.11
CA LEU A 104 7.41 0.92 4.44
C LEU A 104 7.29 0.29 3.06
N SER A 105 6.11 -0.24 2.76
CA SER A 105 5.76 -0.80 1.45
C SER A 105 5.92 0.21 0.29
N SER A 106 5.78 1.50 0.58
CA SER A 106 5.80 2.60 -0.38
C SER A 106 7.18 3.18 -0.69
N TRP A 107 8.28 2.56 -0.22
CA TRP A 107 9.65 3.09 -0.35
C TRP A 107 10.06 3.46 -1.79
N ILE A 108 9.49 2.80 -2.81
CA ILE A 108 9.82 3.05 -4.22
C ILE A 108 9.04 4.22 -4.84
N VAL A 109 7.95 4.67 -4.21
CA VAL A 109 7.01 5.66 -4.76
C VAL A 109 7.69 6.97 -5.17
N PRO A 110 8.58 7.58 -4.37
CA PRO A 110 9.25 8.83 -4.77
C PRO A 110 10.00 8.70 -6.10
N LYS A 111 10.65 7.56 -6.34
CA LYS A 111 11.37 7.31 -7.61
C LYS A 111 10.41 7.09 -8.79
N LEU A 112 9.30 6.40 -8.57
CA LEU A 112 8.28 6.23 -9.61
C LEU A 112 7.69 7.58 -10.02
N VAL A 113 7.38 8.44 -9.05
CA VAL A 113 6.87 9.80 -9.29
C VAL A 113 7.89 10.63 -10.06
N LEU A 114 9.17 10.60 -9.66
CA LEU A 114 10.22 11.32 -10.35
C LEU A 114 10.34 10.88 -11.82
N LYS A 115 10.37 9.56 -12.09
CA LYS A 115 10.47 9.04 -13.46
C LYS A 115 9.24 9.37 -14.29
N ALA A 116 8.03 9.23 -13.74
CA ALA A 116 6.79 9.60 -14.42
C ALA A 116 6.78 11.10 -14.79
N THR A 117 7.21 11.96 -13.87
CA THR A 117 7.29 13.41 -14.10
C THR A 117 8.29 13.74 -15.21
N THR A 118 9.48 13.12 -15.20
CA THR A 118 10.47 13.29 -16.27
C THR A 118 9.95 12.84 -17.63
N ILE A 119 9.23 11.71 -17.69
CA ILE A 119 8.61 11.22 -18.94
C ILE A 119 7.61 12.25 -19.48
N VAL A 120 6.73 12.77 -18.62
CA VAL A 120 5.71 13.77 -19.00
C VAL A 120 6.38 15.05 -19.52
N LEU A 121 7.44 15.52 -18.85
CA LEU A 121 8.19 16.70 -19.27
C LEU A 121 8.83 16.49 -20.65
N CYS A 122 9.57 15.40 -20.84
CA CYS A 122 10.23 15.08 -22.11
C CYS A 122 9.22 14.87 -23.24
N ALA A 123 8.08 14.22 -22.97
CA ALA A 123 7.02 14.03 -23.94
C ALA A 123 6.38 15.37 -24.34
N SER A 124 6.14 16.26 -23.38
CA SER A 124 5.59 17.60 -23.63
C SER A 124 6.53 18.44 -24.50
N VAL A 125 7.83 18.43 -24.22
CA VAL A 125 8.85 19.08 -25.05
C VAL A 125 8.87 18.49 -26.47
N THR A 126 8.77 17.16 -26.58
CA THR A 126 8.74 16.46 -27.87
C THR A 126 7.54 16.90 -28.71
N VAL A 127 6.35 16.97 -28.11
CA VAL A 127 5.12 17.42 -28.79
C VAL A 127 5.25 18.89 -29.21
N PHE A 128 5.74 19.75 -28.32
CA PHE A 128 5.95 21.17 -28.60
C PHE A 128 6.90 21.39 -29.78
N LEU A 129 8.05 20.71 -29.79
CA LEU A 129 9.05 20.81 -30.86
C LEU A 129 8.53 20.24 -32.18
N SER A 130 7.78 19.13 -32.13
CA SER A 130 7.14 18.54 -33.32
C SER A 130 6.15 19.54 -33.93
N PHE A 131 5.29 20.15 -33.11
CA PHE A 131 4.35 21.17 -33.57
C PHE A 131 5.08 22.35 -34.22
N PHE A 132 6.12 22.88 -33.57
CA PHE A 132 6.91 23.98 -34.14
C PHE A 132 7.52 23.62 -35.50
N LEU A 133 8.11 22.43 -35.62
CA LEU A 133 8.76 21.98 -36.86
C LEU A 133 7.74 21.71 -37.99
N SER A 134 6.51 21.29 -37.67
CA SER A 134 5.48 21.03 -38.68
C SER A 134 4.78 22.30 -39.18
N PHE A 135 4.55 23.28 -38.30
CA PHE A 135 3.73 24.46 -38.63
C PHE A 135 4.54 25.75 -38.81
N GLU A 136 5.85 25.72 -38.50
CA GLU A 136 6.78 26.86 -38.61
C GLU A 136 6.26 28.17 -38.00
N SER A 137 5.49 28.06 -36.89
CA SER A 137 4.84 29.21 -36.27
C SER A 137 5.86 30.27 -35.80
N PRO A 138 5.75 31.53 -36.25
CA PRO A 138 6.66 32.61 -35.84
C PRO A 138 6.62 32.91 -34.33
N ARG A 139 5.46 32.67 -33.68
CA ARG A 139 5.32 32.85 -32.23
C ARG A 139 6.16 31.84 -31.46
N PHE A 140 6.10 30.57 -31.86
CA PHE A 140 6.91 29.51 -31.25
C PHE A 140 8.39 29.63 -31.61
N GLY A 141 8.70 30.08 -32.83
CA GLY A 141 10.07 30.41 -33.24
C GLY A 141 10.74 31.46 -32.36
N LYS A 142 10.01 32.52 -31.97
CA LYS A 142 10.51 33.53 -31.02
C LYS A 142 10.78 32.95 -29.63
N ILE A 143 9.89 32.08 -29.12
CA ILE A 143 10.08 31.41 -27.83
C ILE A 143 11.34 30.53 -27.85
N LEU A 144 11.52 29.75 -28.92
CA LEU A 144 12.72 28.93 -29.12
C LEU A 144 13.97 29.78 -29.31
N GLY A 145 13.86 30.92 -30.00
CA GLY A 145 14.95 31.89 -30.11
C GLY A 145 15.43 32.37 -28.73
N VAL A 146 14.49 32.79 -27.86
CA VAL A 146 14.83 33.14 -26.46
C VAL A 146 15.46 31.96 -25.73
N ALA A 147 14.92 30.74 -25.87
CA ALA A 147 15.44 29.55 -25.21
C ALA A 147 16.86 29.18 -25.68
N PHE A 148 17.18 29.35 -26.97
CA PHE A 148 18.51 29.15 -27.54
C PHE A 148 19.41 30.38 -27.41
N ASN A 149 18.95 31.45 -26.75
CA ASN A 149 19.63 32.74 -26.65
C ASN A 149 20.05 33.29 -28.04
N ALA A 150 19.17 33.17 -29.02
CA ALA A 150 19.37 33.55 -30.41
C ALA A 150 18.15 34.33 -30.95
N ASP A 151 18.38 35.30 -31.82
CA ASP A 151 17.29 35.98 -32.51
C ASP A 151 16.74 35.10 -33.65
N PHE A 152 15.43 34.81 -33.59
CA PHE A 152 14.78 33.92 -34.55
C PHE A 152 14.83 34.47 -35.98
N THR A 153 14.74 35.79 -36.16
CA THR A 153 14.72 36.40 -37.49
C THR A 153 16.06 36.29 -38.23
N SER A 154 17.18 36.25 -37.51
CA SER A 154 18.52 36.15 -38.11
C SER A 154 19.08 34.73 -38.13
N ARG A 155 18.67 33.85 -37.21
CA ARG A 155 19.23 32.49 -37.03
C ARG A 155 18.20 31.35 -37.15
N ALA A 156 17.15 31.55 -37.95
CA ALA A 156 16.06 30.56 -38.12
C ALA A 156 16.54 29.15 -38.49
N LYS A 157 17.58 29.01 -39.34
CA LYS A 157 18.14 27.71 -39.76
C LYS A 157 18.84 26.99 -38.59
N GLU A 158 19.62 27.71 -37.80
CA GLU A 158 20.32 27.18 -36.62
C GLU A 158 19.32 26.74 -35.55
N ILE A 159 18.30 27.55 -35.29
CA ILE A 159 17.22 27.23 -34.33
C ILE A 159 16.43 26.01 -34.78
N ARG A 160 16.16 25.86 -36.08
CA ARG A 160 15.49 24.67 -36.62
C ARG A 160 16.34 23.41 -36.42
N MET A 161 17.63 23.48 -36.74
CA MET A 161 18.55 22.36 -36.54
C MET A 161 18.66 21.98 -35.06
N GLY A 162 18.81 22.97 -34.18
CA GLY A 162 18.80 22.76 -32.72
C GLY A 162 17.50 22.15 -32.22
N SER A 163 16.35 22.56 -32.78
CA SER A 163 15.03 22.00 -32.44
C SER A 163 14.89 20.55 -32.88
N VAL A 164 15.44 20.16 -34.03
CA VAL A 164 15.47 18.76 -34.50
C VAL A 164 16.33 17.90 -33.58
N VAL A 165 17.52 18.38 -33.22
CA VAL A 165 18.41 17.66 -32.29
C VAL A 165 17.75 17.50 -30.91
N LEU A 166 17.13 18.57 -30.40
CA LEU A 166 16.44 18.55 -29.11
C LEU A 166 15.20 17.64 -29.14
N LEU A 167 14.46 17.62 -30.25
CA LEU A 167 13.33 16.72 -30.46
C LEU A 167 13.77 15.25 -30.39
N ALA A 168 14.84 14.90 -31.12
CA ALA A 168 15.37 13.54 -31.13
C ALA A 168 15.86 13.13 -29.72
N ALA A 169 16.55 14.04 -29.03
CA ALA A 169 17.02 13.82 -27.66
C ALA A 169 15.87 13.65 -26.66
N SER A 170 14.85 14.52 -26.71
CA SER A 170 13.70 14.44 -25.80
C SER A 170 12.86 13.18 -26.04
N ALA A 171 12.68 12.79 -27.30
CA ALA A 171 11.98 11.55 -27.65
C ALA A 171 12.75 10.31 -27.16
N ALA A 172 14.07 10.26 -27.39
CA ALA A 172 14.92 9.17 -26.92
C ALA A 172 14.91 9.06 -25.38
N LEU A 173 15.01 10.19 -24.67
CA LEU A 173 14.90 10.23 -23.22
C LEU A 173 13.53 9.73 -22.72
N SER A 174 12.43 10.18 -23.33
CA SER A 174 11.09 9.67 -23.01
C SER A 174 10.99 8.15 -23.15
N ILE A 175 11.53 7.58 -24.24
CA ILE A 175 11.52 6.12 -24.47
C ILE A 175 12.34 5.39 -23.40
N VAL A 176 13.57 5.83 -23.16
CA VAL A 176 14.47 5.21 -22.17
C VAL A 176 13.88 5.28 -20.76
N HIS A 177 13.35 6.44 -20.36
CA HIS A 177 12.72 6.60 -19.06
C HIS A 177 11.43 5.79 -18.92
N THR A 178 10.65 5.65 -20.00
CA THR A 178 9.46 4.79 -20.01
C THR A 178 9.83 3.33 -19.82
N TRP A 179 10.83 2.84 -20.57
CA TRP A 179 11.34 1.47 -20.40
C TRP A 179 11.84 1.23 -18.97
N LEU A 180 12.60 2.17 -18.41
CA LEU A 180 13.11 2.09 -17.06
C LEU A 180 12.01 2.14 -15.99
N LEU A 181 10.94 2.92 -16.21
CA LEU A 181 9.78 2.97 -15.33
C LEU A 181 9.05 1.62 -15.32
N ILE A 182 8.82 1.01 -16.50
CA ILE A 182 8.20 -0.31 -16.62
C ILE A 182 9.04 -1.36 -15.87
N LEU A 183 10.36 -1.38 -16.13
CA LEU A 183 11.29 -2.29 -15.45
C LEU A 183 11.22 -2.14 -13.92
N MET A 184 11.18 -0.90 -13.41
CA MET A 184 11.05 -0.66 -11.97
C MET A 184 9.73 -1.17 -11.39
N ILE A 185 8.62 -0.96 -12.10
CA ILE A 185 7.30 -1.46 -11.70
C ILE A 185 7.31 -2.99 -11.66
N ASP A 186 7.86 -3.65 -12.69
CA ASP A 186 7.94 -5.11 -12.77
C ASP A 186 8.84 -5.69 -11.67
N CYS A 187 10.01 -5.08 -11.42
CA CYS A 187 10.88 -5.47 -10.32
C CYS A 187 10.18 -5.32 -8.96
N TYR A 188 9.49 -4.20 -8.73
CA TYR A 188 8.75 -3.96 -7.50
C TYR A 188 7.63 -4.99 -7.32
N LYS A 189 6.85 -5.27 -8.37
CA LYS A 189 5.80 -6.29 -8.36
C LYS A 189 6.37 -7.66 -7.99
N LYS A 190 7.42 -8.10 -8.65
CA LYS A 190 8.06 -9.41 -8.41
C LYS A 190 8.66 -9.52 -7.01
N VAL A 191 9.23 -8.44 -6.49
CA VAL A 191 9.73 -8.38 -5.12
C VAL A 191 8.59 -8.53 -4.11
N ARG A 192 7.45 -7.86 -4.35
CA ARG A 192 6.26 -7.96 -3.51
C ARG A 192 5.57 -9.31 -3.59
N GLU A 193 5.50 -9.92 -4.76
CA GLU A 193 5.03 -11.30 -4.93
C GLU A 193 5.88 -12.26 -4.10
N LYS A 194 7.21 -12.16 -4.20
CA LYS A 194 8.12 -12.99 -3.39
C LYS A 194 8.02 -12.74 -1.90
N GLU A 195 7.75 -11.51 -1.47
CA GLU A 195 7.54 -11.18 -0.07
C GLU A 195 6.24 -11.81 0.46
N LEU A 196 5.16 -11.74 -0.33
CA LEU A 196 3.90 -12.39 -0.01
C LEU A 196 4.04 -13.91 -0.01
N GLU A 197 4.70 -14.47 -1.02
CA GLU A 197 5.06 -15.89 -1.08
C GLU A 197 5.91 -16.29 0.11
N ARG A 198 6.91 -15.52 0.55
CA ARG A 198 7.64 -15.84 1.78
C ARG A 198 6.72 -15.85 2.99
N ILE A 199 5.80 -14.88 3.11
CA ILE A 199 4.83 -14.86 4.22
C ILE A 199 3.95 -16.12 4.20
N CYS A 200 3.57 -16.61 3.01
CA CYS A 200 2.73 -17.80 2.84
C CYS A 200 3.52 -19.14 2.95
N LEU A 201 4.69 -19.22 2.33
CA LEU A 201 5.53 -20.42 2.18
C LEU A 201 6.50 -20.64 3.35
N SER A 202 7.12 -19.59 3.91
CA SER A 202 8.21 -19.75 4.89
C SER A 202 7.77 -20.29 6.24
N LYS A 203 6.46 -20.40 6.50
CA LYS A 203 5.95 -20.83 7.80
C LYS A 203 4.95 -21.97 7.76
N GLU A 204 4.24 -22.19 6.65
CA GLU A 204 3.13 -23.15 6.61
C GLU A 204 3.01 -23.96 5.32
N GLY A 205 3.87 -23.73 4.32
CA GLY A 205 3.81 -24.45 3.04
C GLY A 205 2.52 -24.22 2.24
N ILE A 206 1.80 -23.12 2.50
CA ILE A 206 0.58 -22.73 1.78
C ILE A 206 1.02 -21.83 0.61
N SER A 207 0.62 -22.18 -0.62
CA SER A 207 0.88 -21.35 -1.78
C SER A 207 -0.31 -20.41 -2.05
N LEU A 208 -0.10 -19.39 -2.90
CA LEU A 208 -1.20 -18.50 -3.32
C LEU A 208 -2.32 -19.26 -4.06
N GLU A 209 -2.02 -20.42 -4.63
CA GLU A 209 -3.00 -21.23 -5.34
C GLU A 209 -3.98 -21.94 -4.40
N ASP A 210 -3.57 -22.18 -3.15
CA ASP A 210 -4.40 -22.82 -2.12
C ASP A 210 -5.49 -21.88 -1.58
N VAL A 211 -5.38 -20.56 -1.81
CA VAL A 211 -6.37 -19.60 -1.33
C VAL A 211 -7.69 -19.76 -2.09
N ASN A 212 -8.77 -20.09 -1.37
CA ASN A 212 -10.11 -20.26 -1.94
C ASN A 212 -10.89 -18.94 -2.03
N THR A 213 -10.76 -18.06 -1.04
CA THR A 213 -11.50 -16.79 -0.97
C THR A 213 -10.73 -15.79 -0.14
N VAL A 214 -10.81 -14.52 -0.51
CA VAL A 214 -10.23 -13.39 0.25
C VAL A 214 -11.38 -12.57 0.80
N VAL A 215 -11.44 -12.37 2.12
CA VAL A 215 -12.41 -11.47 2.75
C VAL A 215 -11.72 -10.16 3.10
N ILE A 216 -12.28 -9.05 2.61
CA ILE A 216 -11.81 -7.71 2.94
C ILE A 216 -12.71 -7.16 4.06
N THR A 217 -12.12 -6.96 5.23
CA THR A 217 -12.84 -6.46 6.41
C THR A 217 -13.27 -5.01 6.23
N ASN A 218 -12.45 -4.15 5.60
CA ASN A 218 -12.81 -2.78 5.22
C ASN A 218 -11.93 -2.27 4.05
N ALA A 219 -12.34 -1.16 3.43
CA ALA A 219 -11.68 -0.61 2.25
C ALA A 219 -10.55 0.40 2.55
N HIS A 220 -10.01 0.44 3.76
CA HIS A 220 -8.81 1.26 3.99
C HIS A 220 -7.58 0.64 3.32
N PRO A 221 -6.62 1.45 2.82
CA PRO A 221 -5.49 0.98 2.03
C PRO A 221 -4.63 -0.09 2.70
N ASN A 222 -4.52 -0.06 4.02
CA ASN A 222 -3.78 -1.03 4.83
C ASN A 222 -4.46 -2.42 4.90
N HIS A 223 -5.76 -2.52 4.61
CA HIS A 223 -6.52 -3.77 4.58
C HIS A 223 -6.72 -4.31 3.16
N MET A 224 -6.82 -3.44 2.15
CA MET A 224 -7.09 -3.84 0.76
C MET A 224 -5.89 -3.72 -0.20
N GLY A 225 -4.76 -3.17 0.25
CA GLY A 225 -3.64 -2.76 -0.62
C GLY A 225 -2.92 -3.89 -1.37
N ASN A 226 -3.24 -5.16 -1.10
CA ASN A 226 -2.64 -6.35 -1.70
C ASN A 226 -3.60 -7.19 -2.55
N MET A 227 -4.80 -6.68 -2.86
CA MET A 227 -5.79 -7.42 -3.66
C MET A 227 -5.28 -7.83 -5.04
N ASN A 228 -4.30 -7.12 -5.59
CA ASN A 228 -3.71 -7.38 -6.90
C ASN A 228 -3.09 -8.78 -7.03
N PHE A 229 -2.70 -9.42 -5.91
CA PHE A 229 -2.19 -10.80 -5.92
C PHE A 229 -3.29 -11.86 -6.04
N PHE A 230 -4.54 -11.47 -5.78
CA PHE A 230 -5.69 -12.38 -5.71
C PHE A 230 -6.72 -12.09 -6.80
N ALA A 231 -6.35 -11.39 -7.88
CA ALA A 231 -7.28 -10.89 -8.90
C ALA A 231 -8.14 -11.99 -9.57
N GLN A 232 -7.69 -13.24 -9.57
CA GLN A 232 -8.42 -14.40 -10.11
C GLN A 232 -9.09 -15.26 -9.03
N LYS A 233 -8.99 -14.87 -7.76
CA LYS A 233 -9.64 -15.54 -6.64
C LYS A 233 -10.93 -14.80 -6.28
N PRO A 234 -11.94 -15.49 -5.72
CA PRO A 234 -13.11 -14.83 -5.13
C PRO A 234 -12.68 -13.86 -4.03
N ILE A 235 -13.05 -12.59 -4.19
CA ILE A 235 -12.84 -11.55 -3.18
C ILE A 235 -14.22 -11.13 -2.66
N LEU A 236 -14.48 -11.37 -1.38
CA LEU A 236 -15.67 -10.91 -0.69
C LEU A 236 -15.41 -9.55 -0.05
N PHE A 237 -16.18 -8.56 -0.47
CA PHE A 237 -16.18 -7.23 0.14
C PHE A 237 -17.62 -6.72 0.25
N HIS A 238 -17.99 -6.31 1.46
CA HIS A 238 -19.37 -5.97 1.81
C HIS A 238 -20.35 -7.10 1.41
N SER A 239 -21.36 -6.78 0.61
CA SER A 239 -22.37 -7.71 0.12
C SER A 239 -22.05 -8.34 -1.24
N MET A 240 -20.86 -8.07 -1.79
CA MET A 240 -20.51 -8.44 -3.16
C MET A 240 -19.27 -9.35 -3.20
N GLU A 241 -19.27 -10.27 -4.14
CA GLU A 241 -18.13 -11.12 -4.45
C GLU A 241 -17.57 -10.75 -5.84
N TYR A 242 -16.26 -10.57 -5.91
CA TYR A 242 -15.53 -10.12 -7.09
C TYR A 242 -14.61 -11.24 -7.59
N ILE A 243 -14.72 -11.59 -8.87
CA ILE A 243 -13.82 -12.54 -9.56
C ILE A 243 -13.38 -11.92 -10.88
N GLY A 244 -12.13 -11.46 -10.96
CA GLY A 244 -11.63 -10.71 -12.11
C GLY A 244 -12.45 -9.43 -12.33
N ARG A 245 -13.25 -9.39 -13.40
CA ARG A 245 -14.15 -8.27 -13.73
C ARG A 245 -15.62 -8.54 -13.43
N HIS A 246 -15.94 -9.74 -12.94
CA HIS A 246 -17.32 -10.13 -12.64
C HIS A 246 -17.63 -9.81 -11.18
N VAL A 247 -18.83 -9.30 -10.94
CA VAL A 247 -19.31 -8.92 -9.62
C VAL A 247 -20.67 -9.55 -9.39
N THR A 248 -20.81 -10.28 -8.30
CA THR A 248 -22.05 -11.01 -7.96
C THR A 248 -22.51 -10.62 -6.56
N PRO A 249 -23.79 -10.26 -6.36
CA PRO A 249 -24.34 -10.06 -5.02
C PRO A 249 -24.38 -11.38 -4.26
N THR A 250 -24.17 -11.29 -2.95
CA THR A 250 -24.13 -12.46 -2.04
C THR A 250 -25.31 -12.45 -1.08
N GLU A 251 -25.44 -13.50 -0.28
CA GLU A 251 -26.45 -13.64 0.77
C GLU A 251 -26.37 -12.50 1.80
N LEU A 252 -25.21 -11.85 1.94
CA LEU A 252 -25.01 -10.68 2.81
C LEU A 252 -25.84 -9.46 2.37
N LYS A 253 -26.42 -9.45 1.16
CA LYS A 253 -27.36 -8.40 0.76
C LYS A 253 -28.63 -8.44 1.60
N GLU A 254 -29.17 -9.64 1.81
CA GLU A 254 -30.46 -9.86 2.50
C GLU A 254 -30.30 -10.34 3.95
N ARG A 255 -29.11 -10.85 4.32
CA ARG A 255 -28.84 -11.44 5.63
C ARG A 255 -27.70 -10.73 6.34
N PRO A 256 -27.65 -10.77 7.70
CA PRO A 256 -26.54 -10.20 8.45
C PRO A 256 -25.26 -11.04 8.38
N TYR A 257 -25.35 -12.31 7.95
CA TYR A 257 -24.20 -13.21 7.84
C TYR A 257 -24.29 -14.16 6.63
N ARG A 258 -23.13 -14.72 6.24
CA ARG A 258 -22.95 -15.72 5.19
C ARG A 258 -21.98 -16.80 5.70
N LYS A 259 -22.33 -18.07 5.55
CA LYS A 259 -21.42 -19.17 5.87
C LYS A 259 -20.51 -19.45 4.68
N LEU A 260 -19.20 -19.43 4.90
CA LEU A 260 -18.19 -19.84 3.91
C LEU A 260 -17.86 -21.34 4.03
N SER A 261 -17.94 -21.87 5.25
CA SER A 261 -17.78 -23.30 5.54
C SER A 261 -18.59 -23.67 6.79
N PRO A 262 -18.64 -24.96 7.21
CA PRO A 262 -19.32 -25.35 8.44
C PRO A 262 -18.84 -24.61 9.70
N ASN A 263 -17.56 -24.21 9.71
CA ASN A 263 -16.91 -23.57 10.86
C ASN A 263 -16.56 -22.10 10.62
N VAL A 264 -16.78 -21.57 9.42
CA VAL A 264 -16.40 -20.19 9.06
C VAL A 264 -17.60 -19.44 8.51
N GLU A 265 -17.90 -18.31 9.13
CA GLU A 265 -18.94 -17.40 8.69
C GLU A 265 -18.48 -15.95 8.69
N VAL A 266 -19.07 -15.16 7.82
CA VAL A 266 -18.79 -13.74 7.64
C VAL A 266 -20.02 -12.95 8.04
N TRP A 267 -19.83 -11.96 8.89
CA TRP A 267 -20.88 -11.08 9.41
C TRP A 267 -20.69 -9.66 8.89
N LYS A 268 -21.79 -9.00 8.56
CA LYS A 268 -21.81 -7.54 8.39
C LYS A 268 -21.67 -6.90 9.76
N THR A 269 -20.61 -6.12 9.94
CA THR A 269 -20.32 -5.43 11.20
C THR A 269 -20.01 -3.96 10.93
N PRO A 270 -20.94 -3.20 10.31
CA PRO A 270 -20.72 -1.79 10.01
C PRO A 270 -20.33 -1.01 11.27
N GLY A 271 -19.60 0.07 11.09
CA GLY A 271 -19.24 0.93 12.21
C GLY A 271 -18.02 1.78 11.91
N HIS A 272 -16.85 1.14 11.78
CA HIS A 272 -15.65 1.86 11.36
C HIS A 272 -15.80 2.37 9.92
N THR A 273 -16.29 1.52 9.03
CA THR A 273 -16.93 1.93 7.77
C THR A 273 -18.32 1.31 7.65
N GLN A 274 -19.17 1.86 6.76
CA GLN A 274 -20.48 1.28 6.44
C GLN A 274 -20.39 -0.15 5.87
N HIS A 275 -19.23 -0.52 5.32
CA HIS A 275 -19.05 -1.74 4.54
C HIS A 275 -18.35 -2.86 5.31
N ASP A 276 -18.11 -2.66 6.60
CA ASP A 276 -17.26 -3.54 7.40
C ASP A 276 -17.80 -4.97 7.52
N LEU A 277 -16.86 -5.90 7.52
CA LEU A 277 -17.09 -7.33 7.71
C LEU A 277 -16.24 -7.88 8.85
N THR A 278 -16.76 -8.91 9.50
CA THR A 278 -16.03 -9.73 10.49
C THR A 278 -16.09 -11.20 10.08
N VAL A 279 -14.98 -11.92 10.20
CA VAL A 279 -14.91 -13.36 9.96
C VAL A 279 -14.91 -14.08 11.30
N LEU A 280 -15.92 -14.90 11.56
CA LEU A 280 -16.03 -15.73 12.75
C LEU A 280 -15.66 -17.18 12.40
N ILE A 281 -14.78 -17.75 13.20
CA ILE A 281 -14.22 -19.10 13.01
C ILE A 281 -14.50 -19.89 14.28
N HIS A 282 -15.23 -20.97 14.15
CA HIS A 282 -15.63 -21.83 15.25
C HIS A 282 -14.73 -23.06 15.38
N ASN A 283 -14.71 -23.63 16.58
CA ASN A 283 -14.06 -24.89 16.90
C ASN A 283 -12.56 -24.93 16.51
N VAL A 284 -11.87 -23.80 16.73
CA VAL A 284 -10.43 -23.72 16.54
C VAL A 284 -9.75 -24.50 17.66
N ALA A 285 -8.95 -25.50 17.29
CA ALA A 285 -8.22 -26.35 18.23
C ALA A 285 -7.37 -25.50 19.20
N GLY A 286 -7.66 -25.58 20.49
CA GLY A 286 -6.98 -24.83 21.56
C GLY A 286 -7.45 -23.38 21.76
N TYR A 287 -8.28 -22.82 20.86
CA TYR A 287 -8.71 -21.42 20.93
C TYR A 287 -10.23 -21.21 20.99
N GLY A 288 -11.05 -22.24 20.70
CA GLY A 288 -12.52 -22.10 20.72
C GLY A 288 -13.02 -21.32 19.51
N SER A 289 -13.81 -20.26 19.73
CA SER A 289 -14.27 -19.38 18.65
C SER A 289 -13.37 -18.14 18.52
N MET A 290 -12.92 -17.84 17.29
CA MET A 290 -12.07 -16.69 16.99
C MET A 290 -12.76 -15.75 16.01
N ALA A 291 -12.69 -14.43 16.24
CA ALA A 291 -13.22 -13.43 15.32
C ALA A 291 -12.11 -12.55 14.76
N ILE A 292 -12.04 -12.42 13.44
CA ILE A 292 -11.15 -11.49 12.72
C ILE A 292 -11.99 -10.29 12.33
N VAL A 293 -11.73 -9.15 12.99
CA VAL A 293 -12.70 -8.05 13.05
C VAL A 293 -12.28 -6.80 12.29
N GLY A 294 -11.04 -6.76 11.78
CA GLY A 294 -10.49 -5.54 11.18
C GLY A 294 -10.57 -4.35 12.14
N ASP A 295 -10.93 -3.18 11.63
CA ASP A 295 -10.95 -1.93 12.42
C ASP A 295 -12.26 -1.74 13.21
N LEU A 296 -13.16 -2.74 13.22
CA LEU A 296 -14.27 -2.79 14.19
C LEU A 296 -13.72 -2.73 15.61
N ILE A 297 -12.64 -3.46 15.87
CA ILE A 297 -11.80 -3.36 17.08
C ILE A 297 -10.34 -3.24 16.60
N PRO A 298 -9.78 -2.03 16.57
CA PRO A 298 -8.40 -1.83 16.11
C PRO A 298 -7.34 -2.42 17.06
N SER A 299 -7.58 -2.44 18.38
CA SER A 299 -6.69 -3.02 19.38
C SER A 299 -7.43 -3.41 20.67
N GLU A 300 -6.82 -4.24 21.52
CA GLU A 300 -7.36 -4.59 22.85
C GLU A 300 -7.50 -3.37 23.77
N GLN A 301 -6.56 -2.42 23.66
CA GLN A 301 -6.52 -1.22 24.50
C GLN A 301 -7.81 -0.39 24.42
N MET A 302 -8.43 -0.32 23.23
CA MET A 302 -9.71 0.39 23.07
C MET A 302 -10.88 -0.27 23.80
N ILE A 303 -10.76 -1.55 24.12
CA ILE A 303 -11.75 -2.29 24.93
C ILE A 303 -11.41 -2.18 26.42
N SER A 304 -10.14 -2.31 26.80
CA SER A 304 -9.73 -2.23 28.21
C SER A 304 -9.90 -0.81 28.78
N GLU A 305 -9.51 0.23 28.04
CA GLU A 305 -9.69 1.63 28.48
C GLU A 305 -11.17 2.04 28.58
N LYS A 306 -12.04 1.38 27.83
CA LYS A 306 -13.50 1.53 27.93
C LYS A 306 -14.01 0.98 29.27
N VAL A 307 -13.44 -0.11 29.77
CA VAL A 307 -13.78 -0.68 31.09
C VAL A 307 -13.32 0.27 32.20
N ASP A 308 -12.11 0.81 32.09
CA ASP A 308 -11.57 1.72 33.10
C ASP A 308 -12.38 3.03 33.18
N ARG A 309 -12.69 3.67 32.04
CA ARG A 309 -13.53 4.89 32.03
C ARG A 309 -14.96 4.65 32.49
N TRP A 310 -15.59 3.53 32.11
CA TRP A 310 -16.95 3.20 32.55
C TRP A 310 -17.02 2.95 34.07
N THR A 311 -16.01 2.29 34.63
CA THR A 311 -15.93 2.00 36.08
C THR A 311 -15.75 3.28 36.90
N ILE A 312 -15.04 4.27 36.35
CA ILE A 312 -14.76 5.55 37.02
C ILE A 312 -15.99 6.49 37.00
N HIS A 313 -16.73 6.57 35.90
CA HIS A 313 -17.81 7.58 35.75
C HIS A 313 -19.15 7.16 36.36
N ARG A 314 -19.31 5.93 36.87
CA ARG A 314 -20.50 5.56 37.67
C ARG A 314 -20.57 6.30 39.03
N ARG A 315 -19.59 7.16 39.34
CA ARG A 315 -19.53 7.93 40.59
C ARG A 315 -19.82 9.43 40.43
N VAL A 316 -19.96 9.95 39.21
CA VAL A 316 -20.12 11.39 38.98
C VAL A 316 -21.17 11.59 37.90
N ASP A 317 -22.36 12.02 38.30
CA ASP A 317 -23.56 12.13 37.45
C ASP A 317 -23.61 13.40 36.57
N ASP A 318 -22.60 14.29 36.61
CA ASP A 318 -22.77 15.68 36.14
C ASP A 318 -21.62 16.22 35.27
N ASP A 319 -21.23 15.58 34.16
CA ASP A 319 -20.44 16.29 33.13
C ASP A 319 -20.73 15.81 31.70
N GLU A 320 -21.48 16.63 30.95
CA GLU A 320 -21.87 16.44 29.55
C GLU A 320 -20.68 16.52 28.57
N GLU A 321 -19.51 17.01 29.02
CA GLU A 321 -18.37 17.36 28.16
C GLU A 321 -17.30 16.24 28.04
N LEU A 322 -17.37 15.18 28.86
CA LEU A 322 -16.31 14.15 28.94
C LEU A 322 -16.75 12.74 28.51
N GLN A 323 -17.71 12.62 27.59
CA GLN A 323 -18.10 11.35 26.97
C GLN A 323 -17.56 11.22 25.53
N ARG A 324 -16.28 11.55 25.31
CA ARG A 324 -15.61 11.17 24.05
C ARG A 324 -15.58 9.65 23.96
N ASP A 325 -16.42 9.09 23.11
CA ASP A 325 -16.43 7.67 22.82
C ASP A 325 -15.06 7.28 22.26
N VAL A 326 -14.37 6.34 22.92
CA VAL A 326 -13.10 5.75 22.44
C VAL A 326 -13.28 5.14 21.05
N MET A 327 -14.52 4.78 20.70
CA MET A 327 -14.87 4.26 19.38
C MET A 327 -15.20 5.36 18.36
N ALA A 328 -15.21 6.65 18.74
CA ALA A 328 -15.42 7.82 17.88
C ALA A 328 -14.10 8.51 17.51
N GLU A 329 -13.13 7.73 17.02
CA GLU A 329 -11.92 8.27 16.41
C GLU A 329 -12.22 8.97 15.08
N GLU A 330 -11.35 9.89 14.66
CA GLU A 330 -11.45 10.53 13.34
C GLU A 330 -11.45 9.46 12.23
N GLY A 331 -12.44 9.54 11.32
CA GLY A 331 -12.58 8.59 10.21
C GLY A 331 -13.46 7.37 10.52
N VAL A 332 -14.06 7.27 11.71
CA VAL A 332 -15.13 6.30 11.99
C VAL A 332 -16.46 6.77 11.41
N TRP A 333 -17.14 5.90 10.67
CA TRP A 333 -18.43 6.21 10.04
C TRP A 333 -19.56 6.38 11.05
N ASP A 334 -19.69 5.43 11.99
CA ASP A 334 -20.71 5.49 13.05
C ASP A 334 -20.21 4.75 14.31
N ALA A 335 -19.85 5.53 15.33
CA ALA A 335 -19.30 5.01 16.58
C ALA A 335 -20.32 4.19 17.40
N ALA A 336 -21.61 4.54 17.36
CA ALA A 336 -22.65 3.84 18.09
C ALA A 336 -22.90 2.45 17.49
N ILE A 337 -23.00 2.37 16.16
CA ILE A 337 -23.14 1.11 15.43
C ILE A 337 -21.86 0.27 15.55
N LYS A 338 -20.67 0.89 15.46
CA LYS A 338 -19.38 0.23 15.72
C LYS A 338 -19.37 -0.42 17.11
N ARG A 339 -19.79 0.32 18.15
CA ARG A 339 -19.86 -0.18 19.53
C ARG A 339 -20.83 -1.35 19.68
N GLN A 340 -22.01 -1.24 19.07
CA GLN A 340 -23.02 -2.30 19.11
C GLN A 340 -22.50 -3.60 18.46
N ASN A 341 -21.90 -3.50 17.28
CA ASN A 341 -21.35 -4.64 16.56
C ASN A 341 -20.10 -5.21 17.25
N ALA A 342 -19.22 -4.38 17.81
CA ALA A 342 -18.10 -4.84 18.61
C ALA A 342 -18.58 -5.64 19.83
N ASN A 343 -19.59 -5.16 20.56
CA ASN A 343 -20.17 -5.89 21.69
C ASN A 343 -20.78 -7.24 21.25
N LEU A 344 -21.50 -7.26 20.12
CA LEU A 344 -22.06 -8.50 19.56
C LEU A 344 -20.96 -9.53 19.29
N ILE A 345 -19.90 -9.14 18.59
CA ILE A 345 -18.80 -10.04 18.24
C ILE A 345 -18.02 -10.50 19.46
N ILE A 346 -17.77 -9.62 20.45
CA ILE A 346 -17.13 -9.97 21.72
C ILE A 346 -17.94 -11.05 22.47
N CYS A 347 -19.27 -11.03 22.39
CA CYS A 347 -20.10 -12.07 22.99
C CYS A 347 -20.06 -13.41 22.24
N MET A 348 -19.72 -13.42 20.95
CA MET A 348 -19.68 -14.60 20.10
C MET A 348 -18.31 -15.27 20.02
N ALA A 349 -17.25 -14.60 20.47
CA ALA A 349 -15.87 -15.06 20.34
C ALA A 349 -15.19 -15.27 21.70
N ASP A 350 -14.25 -16.21 21.71
CA ASP A 350 -13.31 -16.45 22.80
C ASP A 350 -11.99 -15.68 22.56
N TRP A 351 -11.67 -15.39 21.29
CA TRP A 351 -10.51 -14.59 20.88
C TRP A 351 -10.88 -13.59 19.78
N ILE A 352 -10.28 -12.41 19.86
CA ILE A 352 -10.40 -11.38 18.82
C ILE A 352 -9.05 -11.18 18.15
N VAL A 353 -9.09 -11.10 16.82
CA VAL A 353 -7.97 -10.70 15.99
C VAL A 353 -8.24 -9.29 15.44
N PRO A 354 -7.63 -8.25 16.04
CA PRO A 354 -7.94 -6.86 15.74
C PRO A 354 -7.21 -6.36 14.48
N GLY A 355 -7.60 -5.18 14.00
CA GLY A 355 -7.02 -4.57 12.79
C GLY A 355 -5.56 -4.12 12.91
N HIS A 356 -5.15 -3.63 14.10
CA HIS A 356 -3.86 -2.96 14.33
C HIS A 356 -3.16 -3.39 15.63
N GLY A 357 -3.36 -4.64 16.07
CA GLY A 357 -2.80 -5.11 17.33
C GLY A 357 -2.57 -6.61 17.40
N GLN A 358 -2.10 -7.07 18.56
CA GLN A 358 -2.05 -8.50 18.86
C GLN A 358 -3.45 -9.02 19.18
N PRO A 359 -3.77 -10.25 18.77
CA PRO A 359 -4.96 -10.91 19.22
C PRO A 359 -4.91 -11.19 20.68
N PHE A 360 -6.10 -11.13 21.24
CA PHE A 360 -6.30 -11.18 22.65
C PHE A 360 -7.48 -12.07 22.95
N ARG A 361 -7.42 -12.66 24.13
CA ARG A 361 -8.50 -13.49 24.64
C ARG A 361 -9.60 -12.58 25.16
N VAL A 362 -10.84 -12.89 24.82
CA VAL A 362 -11.99 -12.18 25.37
C VAL A 362 -12.12 -12.51 26.85
N LEU A 363 -11.94 -11.51 27.71
CA LEU A 363 -12.12 -11.64 29.14
C LEU A 363 -13.60 -11.43 29.53
N PRO A 364 -14.08 -12.02 30.63
CA PRO A 364 -15.48 -11.89 31.05
C PRO A 364 -15.96 -10.44 31.16
N HIS A 365 -15.11 -9.53 31.63
CA HIS A 365 -15.44 -8.11 31.81
C HIS A 365 -15.48 -7.31 30.50
N TYR A 366 -15.01 -7.87 29.37
CA TYR A 366 -15.21 -7.25 28.05
C TYR A 366 -16.64 -7.47 27.54
N ARG A 367 -17.30 -8.54 28.00
CA ARG A 367 -18.68 -8.85 27.65
C ARG A 367 -19.57 -7.92 28.48
N TYR A 368 -20.37 -7.11 27.80
CA TYR A 368 -21.30 -6.21 28.48
C TYR A 368 -22.33 -7.06 29.25
N GLU A 369 -22.32 -7.02 30.58
CA GLU A 369 -23.44 -7.54 31.35
C GLU A 369 -24.66 -6.66 31.05
N LYS A 370 -25.69 -7.28 30.49
CA LYS A 370 -27.03 -6.71 30.49
C LYS A 370 -27.45 -6.63 31.96
N GLN A 371 -27.12 -5.54 32.67
CA GLN A 371 -27.73 -5.28 33.96
C GLN A 371 -29.25 -5.34 33.74
N ARG A 372 -29.88 -6.21 34.55
CA ARG A 372 -31.31 -6.46 34.61
C ARG A 372 -32.12 -5.18 34.38
N TRP A 373 -32.70 -5.05 33.19
CA TRP A 373 -33.97 -4.33 33.06
C TRP A 373 -35.06 -5.28 33.54
N SER A 374 -35.12 -5.45 34.86
CA SER A 374 -36.23 -6.07 35.57
C SER A 374 -36.54 -5.19 36.78
N SER A 375 -37.37 -4.18 36.56
CA SER A 375 -38.23 -3.50 37.54
C SER A 375 -39.28 -2.74 36.75
#